data_AF-A0A2V9ZAI7-F1
#
_entry.id   AF-A0A2V9ZAI7-F1
#
_cell.length_a   1.000
_cell.length_b   1.000
_cell.length_c   1.000
_cell.angle_alpha   90.00
_cell.angle_beta   90.00
_cell.angle_gamma   90.00
#
_symmetry.space_group_name_H-M   'P 1'
#
loop_
_entity.id
_entity.type
_entity.pdbx_description
1 polymer ?
#
loop_
_entity_poly.entity_id
_entity_poly.type
_entity_poly.pdbx_seq_one_letter_code
_entity_poly.pdbx_strand_id
1 'polypeptide(L)'
;MTCSIGWTPYPWLRESVEALSVDDAIKLADKAMYCAKDAGRNKSIGLLPSPQAVDSPETITLENLADVAHSPLIQLVKTEAGVATDNWSL
;
A
#
# COMPACT_ATOMS: atom_id res chain seq x y z
N MET A 1 -7.18 18.48 -12.37
CA MET A 1 -6.02 17.56 -12.48
C MET A 1 -6.21 16.47 -11.44
N THR A 2 -6.02 15.19 -11.79
CA THR A 2 -6.12 14.06 -10.84
C THR A 2 -4.76 13.38 -10.72
N CYS A 3 -4.52 12.68 -9.61
CA CYS A 3 -3.29 11.90 -9.40
C CYS A 3 -3.61 10.50 -8.87
N SER A 4 -2.68 9.58 -9.08
CA SER A 4 -2.67 8.26 -8.45
C SER A 4 -1.68 8.30 -7.30
N ILE A 5 -2.08 7.81 -6.13
CA ILE A 5 -1.26 7.84 -4.92
C ILE A 5 -1.01 6.40 -4.45
N GLY A 6 0.23 6.11 -4.10
CA GLY A 6 0.64 4.85 -3.47
C GLY A 6 1.23 5.12 -2.10
N TRP A 7 0.90 4.29 -1.11
CA TRP A 7 1.44 4.42 0.24
C TRP A 7 1.63 3.06 0.93
N THR A 8 2.51 3.06 1.93
CA THR A 8 2.72 1.93 2.84
C THR A 8 3.17 2.49 4.20
N PRO A 9 2.86 1.84 5.33
CA PRO A 9 3.37 2.25 6.63
C PRO A 9 4.85 1.84 6.80
N TYR A 10 5.56 2.62 7.61
CA TYR A 10 6.83 2.23 8.20
C TYR A 10 6.76 2.47 9.72
N PRO A 11 7.20 1.51 10.57
CA PRO A 11 7.66 0.17 10.20
C PRO A 11 6.55 -0.70 9.59
N TRP A 12 6.93 -1.70 8.78
CA TRP A 12 5.96 -2.61 8.14
C TRP A 12 5.22 -3.47 9.18
N LEU A 13 5.93 -4.00 10.16
CA LEU A 13 5.36 -4.65 11.35
C LEU A 13 5.78 -3.85 12.58
N ARG A 14 4.85 -3.61 13.51
CA ARG A 14 5.16 -2.88 14.75
C ARG A 14 6.04 -3.71 15.67
N GLU A 15 5.83 -5.02 15.66
CA GLU A 15 6.49 -6.02 16.49
C GLU A 15 7.88 -6.39 15.93
N SER A 16 8.15 -6.10 14.66
CA SER A 16 9.44 -6.34 13.99
C SER A 16 9.78 -5.17 13.07
N VAL A 17 10.40 -4.14 13.64
CA VAL A 17 10.77 -2.90 12.95
C VAL A 17 11.79 -3.14 11.85
N GLU A 18 12.65 -4.17 11.99
CA GLU A 18 13.65 -4.54 10.99
C GLU A 18 13.13 -5.47 9.88
N ALA A 19 11.86 -5.89 9.93
CA ALA A 19 11.29 -6.79 8.92
C ALA A 19 11.43 -6.21 7.50
N LEU A 20 11.27 -4.89 7.35
CA LEU A 20 11.56 -4.19 6.11
C LEU A 20 12.37 -2.93 6.39
N SER A 21 13.32 -2.64 5.52
CA SER A 21 14.02 -1.35 5.55
C SER A 21 13.10 -0.21 5.09
N VAL A 22 13.50 1.04 5.37
CA VAL A 22 12.82 2.21 4.83
C VAL A 22 12.81 2.20 3.29
N ASP A 23 13.89 1.75 2.66
CA ASP A 23 13.98 1.64 1.21
C ASP A 23 12.99 0.62 0.65
N ASP A 24 12.77 -0.49 1.35
CA ASP A 24 11.78 -1.50 0.94
C ASP A 24 10.35 -0.98 1.12
N ALA A 25 10.09 -0.19 2.16
CA ALA A 25 8.83 0.52 2.32
C ALA A 25 8.61 1.53 1.16
N ILE A 26 9.61 2.29 0.76
CA ILE A 26 9.49 3.22 -0.39
C ILE A 26 9.18 2.44 -1.68
N LYS A 27 9.84 1.30 -1.93
CA LYS A 27 9.55 0.43 -3.08
C LYS A 27 8.13 -0.13 -3.04
N LEU A 28 7.61 -0.49 -1.86
CA LEU A 28 6.22 -0.93 -1.70
C LEU A 28 5.22 0.20 -1.99
N ALA A 29 5.49 1.42 -1.51
CA ALA A 29 4.66 2.58 -1.83
C ALA A 29 4.62 2.86 -3.34
N ASP A 30 5.76 2.74 -4.03
CA ASP A 30 5.82 2.87 -5.49
C ASP A 30 4.98 1.80 -6.19
N LYS A 31 5.08 0.53 -5.75
CA LYS A 31 4.20 -0.55 -6.26
C LYS A 31 2.72 -0.25 -6.03
N ALA A 32 2.36 0.25 -4.86
CA ALA A 32 0.99 0.67 -4.56
C ALA A 32 0.49 1.74 -5.54
N MET A 33 1.34 2.71 -5.88
CA MET A 33 1.03 3.76 -6.86
C MET A 33 0.82 3.17 -8.25
N TYR A 34 1.64 2.19 -8.66
CA TYR A 34 1.44 1.48 -9.92
C TYR A 34 0.11 0.73 -9.94
N CYS A 35 -0.25 0.02 -8.87
CA CYS A 35 -1.57 -0.58 -8.75
C CYS A 35 -2.69 0.46 -8.90
N ALA A 36 -2.52 1.67 -8.35
CA ALA A 36 -3.49 2.74 -8.47
C ALA A 36 -3.61 3.26 -9.91
N LYS A 37 -2.51 3.27 -10.69
CA LYS A 37 -2.53 3.62 -12.12
C LYS A 37 -3.27 2.55 -12.93
N ASP A 38 -2.99 1.28 -12.68
CA ASP A 38 -3.58 0.16 -13.42
C ASP A 38 -5.07 -0.04 -13.09
N ALA A 39 -5.49 0.26 -11.86
CA ALA A 39 -6.87 0.18 -11.42
C ALA A 39 -7.76 1.36 -11.86
N GLY A 40 -7.34 2.14 -12.86
CA GLY A 40 -8.15 3.22 -13.46
C GLY A 40 -7.79 4.65 -13.03
N ARG A 41 -6.68 4.85 -12.30
CA ARG A 41 -6.18 6.16 -11.82
C ARG A 41 -7.15 6.89 -10.87
N ASN A 42 -6.82 8.13 -10.50
CA ASN A 42 -7.61 9.00 -9.62
C ASN A 42 -8.02 8.32 -8.30
N LYS A 43 -7.09 7.57 -7.71
CA LYS A 43 -7.30 6.82 -6.48
C LYS A 43 -6.00 6.67 -5.70
N SER A 44 -6.16 6.42 -4.43
CA SER A 44 -5.09 6.03 -3.53
C SER A 44 -5.15 4.52 -3.29
N ILE A 45 -4.00 3.86 -3.36
CA ILE A 45 -3.82 2.48 -2.93
C ILE A 45 -2.77 2.42 -1.84
N GLY A 46 -3.10 1.74 -0.75
CA GLY A 46 -2.22 1.41 0.36
C GLY A 46 -1.93 -0.08 0.40
N LEU A 47 -0.68 -0.41 0.72
CA LEU A 47 -0.29 -1.78 1.08
C LEU A 47 -0.07 -1.83 2.60
N LEU A 48 -0.73 -2.76 3.26
CA LEU A 48 -0.61 -3.02 4.69
C LEU A 48 -0.17 -4.47 4.92
N PRO A 49 0.49 -4.79 6.05
CA PRO A 49 0.63 -6.17 6.48
C PRO A 49 -0.77 -6.78 6.65
N SER A 50 -1.00 -7.95 6.06
CA SER A 50 -2.19 -8.73 6.34
C SER A 50 -2.08 -9.36 7.75
N PRO A 51 -3.19 -9.88 8.32
CA PRO A 51 -3.11 -10.68 9.54
C PRO A 51 -2.11 -11.85 9.44
N GLN A 52 -1.98 -12.44 8.25
CA GLN A 52 -1.04 -13.54 8.00
C GLN A 52 0.42 -13.09 8.04
N ALA A 53 0.71 -11.84 7.66
CA ALA A 53 2.03 -11.26 7.83
C ALA A 53 2.41 -11.06 9.32
N VAL A 54 1.43 -10.74 10.16
CA VAL A 54 1.64 -10.56 11.60
C VAL A 54 1.90 -11.91 12.29
N ASP A 55 1.18 -12.96 11.87
CA ASP A 55 1.29 -14.30 12.47
C ASP A 55 2.41 -15.17 11.84
N SER A 56 3.05 -14.68 10.77
CA SER A 56 4.06 -15.45 10.04
C SER A 56 5.32 -15.67 10.89
N PRO A 57 5.79 -16.91 11.07
CA PRO A 57 7.06 -17.19 11.71
C PRO A 57 8.26 -16.91 10.79
N GLU A 58 8.03 -16.70 9.50
CA GLU A 58 9.08 -16.47 8.51
C GLU A 58 9.46 -14.99 8.42
N THR A 59 10.74 -14.74 8.15
CA THR A 59 11.25 -13.39 7.88
C THR A 59 10.58 -12.83 6.63
N ILE A 60 9.81 -11.75 6.80
CA ILE A 60 9.22 -11.03 5.67
C ILE A 60 10.34 -10.32 4.91
N THR A 61 10.39 -10.54 3.60
CA THR A 61 11.28 -9.79 2.69
C THR A 61 10.47 -9.11 1.60
N LEU A 62 11.05 -8.11 0.94
CA LEU A 62 10.41 -7.45 -0.19
C LEU A 62 10.07 -8.43 -1.34
N GLU A 63 10.82 -9.51 -1.49
CA GLU A 63 10.57 -10.55 -2.49
C GLU A 63 9.27 -11.31 -2.21
N ASN A 64 8.98 -11.63 -0.95
CA ASN A 64 7.71 -12.26 -0.55
C ASN A 64 6.50 -11.33 -0.79
N LEU A 65 6.76 -10.02 -0.83
CA LEU A 65 5.78 -8.97 -1.07
C LEU A 65 5.77 -8.51 -2.54
N ALA A 66 6.53 -9.18 -3.42
CA ALA A 66 6.77 -8.65 -4.75
C ALA A 66 5.54 -8.74 -5.66
N ASP A 67 4.79 -9.84 -5.55
CA ASP A 67 3.51 -10.04 -6.22
C ASP A 67 2.38 -9.50 -5.37
N VAL A 68 2.15 -8.19 -5.47
CA VAL A 68 1.13 -7.46 -4.71
C VAL A 68 -0.28 -8.01 -4.94
N ALA A 69 -0.56 -8.61 -6.10
CA ALA A 69 -1.88 -9.12 -6.43
C ALA A 69 -2.21 -10.46 -5.74
N HIS A 70 -1.19 -11.29 -5.48
CA HIS A 70 -1.39 -12.64 -4.96
C HIS A 70 -0.69 -12.90 -3.61
N SER A 71 0.11 -11.96 -3.10
CA SER A 71 0.79 -12.14 -1.83
C SER A 71 -0.22 -12.20 -0.68
N PRO A 72 -0.28 -13.31 0.08
CA PRO A 72 -1.15 -13.42 1.25
C PRO A 72 -0.72 -12.48 2.38
N LEU A 73 0.52 -12.00 2.33
CA LEU A 73 1.12 -11.13 3.35
C LEU A 73 0.71 -9.66 3.19
N ILE A 74 -0.04 -9.32 2.13
CA ILE A 74 -0.44 -7.95 1.82
C ILE A 74 -1.95 -7.83 1.90
N GLN A 75 -2.40 -6.80 2.61
CA GLN A 75 -3.76 -6.29 2.53
C GLN A 75 -3.77 -4.99 1.72
N LEU A 76 -4.54 -4.97 0.62
CA LEU A 76 -4.77 -3.75 -0.15
C LEU A 76 -5.86 -2.88 0.49
N VAL A 77 -5.58 -1.59 0.61
CA VAL A 77 -6.57 -0.56 0.94
C VAL A 77 -6.76 0.33 -0.27
N LYS A 78 -7.99 0.40 -0.79
CA LYS A 78 -8.34 1.27 -1.92
C LYS A 78 -9.17 2.44 -1.41
N THR A 79 -8.79 3.65 -1.80
CA THR A 79 -9.56 4.86 -1.53
C THR A 79 -9.79 5.58 -2.84
N GLU A 80 -11.04 5.59 -3.30
CA GLU A 80 -11.44 6.36 -4.47
C GLU A 80 -11.39 7.86 -4.13
N ALA A 81 -10.98 8.70 -5.08
CA ALA A 81 -11.12 10.13 -4.92
C ALA A 81 -12.61 10.48 -4.91
N GLY A 82 -13.11 11.04 -3.80
CA GLY A 82 -14.48 11.55 -3.73
C GLY A 82 -14.69 12.59 -4.82
N VAL A 83 -15.80 12.49 -5.56
CA VAL A 83 -16.23 13.57 -6.45
C VAL A 83 -16.40 14.78 -5.55
N ALA A 84 -15.61 15.83 -5.77
CA ALA A 84 -15.81 17.11 -5.10
C ALA A 84 -17.22 17.57 -5.49
N THR A 85 -18.19 17.38 -4.59
CA THR A 85 -19.43 18.16 -4.66
C THR A 85 -19.02 19.57 -4.29
N ASP A 86 -18.79 20.39 -5.31
CA ASP A 86 -18.55 21.83 -5.19
C ASP A 86 -19.77 22.49 -4.51
N ASN A 87 -19.81 22.42 -3.18
CA ASN A 87 -20.75 23.12 -2.31
C ASN A 87 -20.06 24.31 -1.65
N TRP A 88 -19.26 25.07 -2.40
CA TRP A 88 -18.81 26.40 -2.00
C TRP A 88 -19.78 27.46 -2.53
N SER A 89 -21.05 27.36 -2.15
CA SER A 89 -22.02 28.44 -2.36
C SER A 89 -21.57 29.67 -1.57
N LEU A 90 -21.18 30.73 -2.30
CA LEU A 90 -20.99 32.10 -1.79
C LEU A 90 -22.28 32.66 -1.18
#